data_AF-A0A2J6R318-F1
#
_entry.id   AF-A0A2J6R318-F1
#
_cell.length_a   1.000
_cell.length_b   1.000
_cell.length_c   1.000
_cell.angle_alpha   90.00
_cell.angle_beta   90.00
_cell.angle_gamma   90.00
#
_symmetry.space_group_name_H-M   'P 1'
#
loop_
_entity.id
_entity.type
_entity.pdbx_description
1 polymer ?
#
loop_
_entity_poly.entity_id
_entity_poly.type
_entity_poly.pdbx_seq_one_letter_code
_entity_poly.pdbx_strand_id
1 'polypeptide(L)'
;MEIWNGPKGLAALFKHQAFRDIQEAIIIWRSNLTWELTIEPSIIQAWEAVVHRYDGWRFNLVEERLDGAAIKSHGDAIHDLMLSSEVIRPISLQQIQIEQKALEGVKTV
;
A
#
# COMPACT_ATOMS: atom_id res chain seq x y z
N MET A 1 5.47 6.84 8.39
CA MET A 1 6.18 5.60 8.03
C MET A 1 5.39 4.93 6.94
N GLU A 2 6.05 4.39 5.92
CA GLU A 2 5.41 3.77 4.77
C GLU A 2 6.09 2.42 4.49
N ILE A 3 5.30 1.36 4.36
CA ILE A 3 5.74 0.00 4.03
C ILE A 3 4.83 -0.50 2.92
N TRP A 4 5.41 -1.01 1.85
CA TRP A 4 4.64 -1.46 0.70
C TRP A 4 5.20 -2.76 0.13
N ASN A 5 4.33 -3.52 -0.54
CA ASN A 5 4.67 -4.72 -1.26
C ASN A 5 3.81 -4.79 -2.54
N GLY A 6 4.35 -5.37 -3.61
CA GLY A 6 3.70 -5.34 -4.91
C GLY A 6 4.11 -6.46 -5.87
N PRO A 7 3.97 -7.75 -5.54
CA PRO A 7 4.21 -8.81 -6.50
C PRO A 7 3.10 -8.85 -7.58
N LYS A 8 3.30 -9.60 -8.66
CA LYS A 8 2.27 -9.75 -9.69
C LYS A 8 0.93 -10.22 -9.08
N GLY A 9 -0.16 -9.54 -9.46
CA GLY A 9 -1.52 -9.82 -8.99
C GLY A 9 -1.86 -9.25 -7.62
N LEU A 10 -0.92 -8.59 -6.94
CA LEU A 10 -1.04 -8.22 -5.52
C LEU A 10 -0.36 -6.88 -5.24
N ALA A 11 -1.04 -6.03 -4.47
CA ALA A 11 -0.45 -4.77 -4.04
C ALA A 11 -1.00 -4.40 -2.66
N ALA A 12 -0.10 -3.99 -1.78
CA ALA A 12 -0.45 -3.55 -0.42
C ALA A 12 0.46 -2.41 0.04
N LEU A 13 -0.14 -1.44 0.73
CA LEU A 13 0.52 -0.29 1.33
C LEU A 13 -0.02 -0.12 2.75
N PHE A 14 0.91 -0.13 3.71
CA PHE A 14 0.71 0.36 5.05
C PHE A 14 1.35 1.74 5.17
N LYS A 15 0.57 2.73 5.59
CA LYS A 15 1.06 4.09 5.81
C LYS A 15 0.57 4.62 7.15
N HIS A 16 1.51 4.91 8.04
CA HIS A 16 1.26 5.58 9.30
C HIS A 16 1.58 7.08 9.21
N GLN A 17 0.62 7.92 9.59
CA GLN A 17 0.72 9.37 9.68
C GLN A 17 0.30 9.84 11.06
N ALA A 18 1.03 10.82 11.61
CA ALA A 18 0.73 11.44 12.89
C ALA A 18 0.61 12.95 12.69
N PHE A 19 -0.58 13.48 12.97
CA PHE A 19 -0.96 14.88 12.87
C PHE A 19 -0.98 15.49 14.28
N ARG A 20 0.12 16.15 14.65
CA ARG A 20 0.32 16.66 16.02
C ARG A 20 -0.57 17.84 16.35
N ASP A 21 -0.93 18.62 15.35
CA ASP A 21 -1.81 19.79 15.42
C ASP A 21 -3.23 19.44 15.84
N ILE A 22 -3.75 18.32 15.35
CA ILE A 22 -5.08 17.80 15.70
C ILE A 22 -5.03 16.59 16.63
N GLN A 23 -3.83 16.21 17.10
CA GLN A 23 -3.57 15.05 17.96
C GLN A 23 -4.18 13.75 17.40
N GLU A 24 -3.91 13.46 16.14
CA GLU A 24 -4.50 12.32 15.44
C GLU A 24 -3.42 11.44 14.81
N ALA A 25 -3.52 10.13 15.02
CA ALA A 25 -2.74 9.12 14.33
C ALA A 25 -3.64 8.34 13.37
N ILE A 26 -3.22 8.24 12.11
CA ILE A 26 -3.95 7.53 11.07
C ILE A 26 -3.07 6.43 10.50
N ILE A 27 -3.65 5.23 10.39
CA ILE A 27 -3.12 4.17 9.54
C ILE A 27 -3.99 4.12 8.29
N ILE A 28 -3.34 4.21 7.14
CA ILE A 28 -3.94 3.96 5.84
C ILE A 28 -3.47 2.58 5.40
N TRP A 29 -4.43 1.71 5.14
CA TRP A 29 -4.24 0.39 4.59
C TRP A 29 -4.84 0.34 3.20
N ARG A 30 -4.00 0.30 2.17
CA ARG A 30 -4.45 0.23 0.78
C ARG A 30 -4.02 -1.10 0.19
N SER A 31 -4.97 -1.94 -0.23
CA SER A 31 -4.66 -3.26 -0.77
C SER A 31 -5.70 -3.75 -1.78
N ASN A 32 -5.32 -4.69 -2.65
CA ASN A 32 -6.32 -5.40 -3.44
C ASN A 32 -6.93 -6.53 -2.60
N LEU A 33 -8.28 -6.55 -2.53
CA LEU A 33 -9.06 -7.43 -1.65
C LEU A 33 -8.89 -8.94 -1.90
N THR A 34 -8.14 -9.32 -2.94
CA THR A 34 -7.91 -10.70 -3.36
C THR A 34 -6.98 -11.48 -2.45
N TRP A 35 -6.35 -10.82 -1.47
CA TRP A 35 -5.65 -11.49 -0.37
C TRP A 35 -6.48 -11.34 0.91
N GLU A 36 -6.48 -12.38 1.74
CA GLU A 36 -6.76 -12.41 3.20
C GLU A 36 -5.95 -11.36 4.04
N LEU A 37 -5.57 -10.23 3.44
CA LEU A 37 -4.67 -9.19 3.93
C LEU A 37 -5.51 -8.08 4.59
N THR A 38 -6.54 -8.47 5.35
CA THR A 38 -7.08 -7.56 6.35
C THR A 38 -6.00 -7.34 7.40
N ILE A 39 -5.85 -6.10 7.89
CA ILE A 39 -4.97 -5.89 9.03
C ILE A 39 -5.51 -6.72 10.18
N GLU A 40 -4.65 -7.58 10.73
CA GLU A 40 -5.03 -8.44 11.85
C GLU A 40 -5.48 -7.56 13.04
N PRO A 41 -6.60 -7.89 13.71
CA PRO A 41 -7.08 -7.10 14.85
C PRO A 41 -6.03 -6.87 15.94
N SER A 42 -5.10 -7.81 16.13
CA SER A 42 -3.99 -7.68 17.07
C SER A 42 -3.03 -6.53 16.72
N ILE A 43 -2.81 -6.27 15.43
CA ILE A 43 -2.00 -5.14 14.95
C ILE A 43 -2.74 -3.82 15.25
N ILE A 44 -4.05 -3.76 15.01
CA ILE A 44 -4.87 -2.58 15.31
C ILE A 44 -4.79 -2.26 16.81
N GLN A 45 -5.00 -3.26 17.67
CA GLN A 45 -4.92 -3.12 19.12
C GLN A 45 -3.53 -2.66 19.59
N ALA A 46 -2.47 -3.16 18.97
CA ALA A 46 -1.11 -2.73 19.29
C ALA A 46 -0.90 -1.23 18.98
N TRP A 47 -1.42 -0.74 17.85
CA TRP A 47 -1.37 0.68 17.51
C TRP A 47 -2.26 1.55 18.40
N GLU A 48 -3.46 1.09 18.72
CA GLU A 48 -4.33 1.75 19.70
C GLU A 48 -3.61 1.89 21.05
N ALA A 49 -2.96 0.84 21.54
CA ALA A 49 -2.21 0.87 22.79
C ALA A 49 -1.02 1.84 22.76
N VAL A 50 -0.39 2.05 21.61
CA VAL A 50 0.65 3.07 21.43
C VAL A 50 0.05 4.47 21.51
N VAL A 51 -1.09 4.72 20.85
CA VAL A 51 -1.77 6.02 20.85
C VAL A 51 -2.33 6.37 22.23
N HIS A 52 -2.86 5.39 22.97
CA HIS A 52 -3.36 5.58 24.34
C HIS A 52 -2.32 6.07 25.33
N ARG A 53 -1.01 5.97 25.02
CA ARG A 53 0.06 6.56 25.86
C ARG A 53 0.15 8.08 25.72
N TYR A 54 -0.51 8.65 24.72
CA TYR A 54 -0.53 10.08 24.45
C TYR A 54 -1.95 10.60 24.74
N ASP A 55 -2.14 11.19 25.91
CA ASP A 55 -3.45 11.72 26.33
C ASP A 55 -4.04 12.66 25.27
N GLY A 56 -5.33 12.46 24.98
CA GLY A 56 -6.08 13.26 24.00
C GLY A 56 -5.91 12.85 22.54
N TRP A 57 -5.00 11.92 22.23
CA TRP A 57 -4.80 11.47 20.86
C TRP A 57 -5.91 10.53 20.37
N ARG A 58 -6.27 10.69 19.10
CA ARG A 58 -7.20 9.81 18.39
C ARG A 58 -6.47 8.88 17.45
N PHE A 59 -7.00 7.68 17.28
CA PHE A 59 -6.51 6.70 16.33
C PHE A 59 -7.59 6.39 15.30
N ASN A 60 -7.24 6.44 14.01
CA ASN A 60 -8.12 6.01 12.93
C ASN A 60 -7.43 5.00 12.02
N LEU A 61 -8.20 4.03 11.54
CA LEU A 61 -7.82 3.12 10.47
C LEU A 61 -8.67 3.44 9.23
N VAL A 62 -8.00 3.68 8.11
CA VAL A 62 -8.62 3.90 6.80
C VAL A 62 -8.25 2.74 5.89
N GLU A 63 -9.24 1.99 5.45
CA GLU A 63 -9.05 0.88 4.51
C GLU A 63 -9.48 1.28 3.11
N GLU A 64 -8.58 1.11 2.14
CA GLU A 64 -8.78 1.47 0.74
C GLU A 64 -8.56 0.24 -0.14
N ARG A 65 -9.51 -0.03 -1.02
CA ARG A 65 -9.47 -1.18 -1.92
C ARG A 65 -8.86 -0.80 -3.26
N LEU A 66 -7.87 -1.57 -3.70
CA LEU A 66 -7.33 -1.55 -5.06
C LEU A 66 -8.09 -2.51 -5.97
N ASP A 67 -8.20 -2.17 -7.25
CA ASP A 67 -8.66 -3.10 -8.27
C ASP A 67 -7.53 -4.10 -8.60
N GLY A 68 -7.68 -5.33 -8.12
CA GLY A 68 -6.67 -6.38 -8.31
C GLY A 68 -6.45 -6.80 -9.76
N ALA A 69 -7.41 -6.58 -10.66
CA ALA A 69 -7.24 -6.89 -12.08
C ALA A 69 -6.20 -5.98 -12.77
N ALA A 70 -5.87 -4.83 -12.16
CA ALA A 70 -4.90 -3.87 -12.68
C ALA A 70 -3.44 -4.23 -12.38
N ILE A 71 -3.17 -5.01 -11.32
CA ILE A 71 -1.80 -5.27 -10.84
C ILE A 71 -1.15 -6.43 -11.61
N LYS A 72 -0.57 -6.15 -12.77
CA LYS A 72 0.07 -7.17 -13.63
C LYS A 72 1.58 -7.29 -13.40
N SER A 73 2.17 -6.28 -12.79
CA SER A 73 3.58 -6.20 -12.45
C SER A 73 3.82 -5.41 -11.17
N HIS A 74 5.07 -5.45 -10.73
CA HIS A 74 5.59 -4.56 -9.69
C HIS A 74 5.51 -3.08 -10.10
N GLY A 75 5.63 -2.78 -11.40
CA GLY A 75 5.45 -1.42 -11.92
C GLY A 75 4.01 -0.94 -11.74
N ASP A 76 3.03 -1.79 -12.03
CA ASP A 76 1.61 -1.45 -11.81
C ASP A 76 1.30 -1.25 -10.33
N ALA A 77 1.89 -2.07 -9.45
CA ALA A 77 1.77 -1.87 -8.00
C ALA A 77 2.32 -0.52 -7.55
N ILE A 78 3.53 -0.12 -7.98
CA ILE A 78 4.11 1.19 -7.63
C ILE A 78 3.21 2.34 -8.12
N HIS A 79 2.65 2.21 -9.33
CA HIS A 79 1.76 3.21 -9.90
C HIS A 79 0.45 3.33 -9.10
N ASP A 80 -0.19 2.20 -8.80
CA ASP A 80 -1.53 2.17 -8.21
C ASP A 80 -1.52 2.38 -6.68
N LEU A 81 -0.40 2.07 -6.01
CA LEU A 81 -0.26 2.29 -4.57
C LEU A 81 -0.12 3.77 -4.19
N MET A 82 0.10 4.68 -5.16
CA MET A 82 0.31 6.13 -4.95
C MET A 82 1.19 6.43 -3.73
N LEU A 83 2.39 5.86 -3.73
CA LEU A 83 3.38 6.00 -2.66
C LEU A 83 3.72 7.48 -2.42
N SER A 84 4.05 7.82 -1.17
CA SER A 84 4.33 9.22 -0.81
C SER A 84 5.68 9.71 -1.35
N SER A 85 6.57 8.77 -1.69
CA SER A 85 7.92 9.04 -2.17
C SER A 85 8.19 8.33 -3.50
N GLU A 86 9.05 8.94 -4.31
CA GLU A 86 9.53 8.31 -5.54
C GLU A 86 10.47 7.16 -5.20
N VAL A 87 9.96 5.92 -5.23
CA VAL A 87 10.75 4.70 -5.01
C VAL A 87 11.51 4.27 -6.26
N ILE A 88 11.11 4.77 -7.43
CA ILE A 88 11.71 4.52 -8.73
C ILE A 88 11.49 5.73 -9.64
N ARG A 89 12.48 6.04 -10.48
CA ARG A 89 12.37 7.13 -11.46
C ARG A 89 11.23 6.85 -12.45
N PRO A 90 10.47 7.88 -12.90
CA PRO A 90 9.35 7.70 -13.81
C PRO A 90 9.70 6.95 -15.11
N ILE A 91 10.89 7.21 -15.68
CA ILE A 91 11.33 6.54 -16.92
C ILE A 91 11.58 5.05 -16.67
N SER A 92 12.21 4.69 -15.55
CA SER A 92 12.45 3.30 -15.18
C SER A 92 11.14 2.56 -14.88
N LEU A 93 10.17 3.24 -14.26
CA LEU A 93 8.83 2.69 -14.07
C LEU A 93 8.15 2.35 -15.40
N GLN A 94 8.21 3.28 -16.35
CA GLN A 94 7.66 3.06 -17.70
C GLN A 94 8.33 1.89 -18.41
N GLN A 95 9.66 1.76 -18.31
CA GLN A 95 10.40 0.63 -18.89
C GLN A 95 9.92 -0.71 -18.33
N ILE A 96 9.81 -0.84 -17.01
CA ILE A 96 9.31 -2.05 -16.35
C ILE A 96 7.90 -2.42 -16.85
N GLN A 97 7.01 -1.43 -16.98
CA GLN A 97 5.64 -1.67 -17.47
C GLN A 97 5.61 -2.09 -18.94
N ILE A 98 6.48 -1.52 -19.79
CA ILE A 98 6.59 -1.88 -21.20
C ILE A 98 7.13 -3.32 -21.35
N GLU A 99 8.21 -3.64 -20.62
CA GLU A 99 8.81 -4.98 -20.62
C GLU A 99 7.83 -6.04 -20.12
N GLN A 100 7.06 -5.76 -19.07
CA GLN A 100 6.00 -6.67 -18.61
C GLN A 100 4.95 -6.91 -19.70
N LYS A 101 4.44 -5.84 -20.34
CA LYS A 101 3.42 -5.96 -21.39
C LYS A 101 3.93 -6.78 -22.58
N ALA A 102 5.20 -6.60 -22.96
CA ALA A 102 5.82 -7.40 -23.99
C ALA A 102 5.88 -8.88 -23.59
N LEU A 103 6.28 -9.19 -22.36
CA LEU A 103 6.33 -10.57 -21.83
C LEU A 103 4.94 -11.23 -21.80
N GLU A 104 3.89 -10.49 -21.43
CA GLU A 104 2.52 -11.04 -21.41
C GLU A 104 1.93 -11.29 -22.80
N GLY A 105 2.39 -10.56 -23.82
CA GLY A 105 2.04 -10.80 -25.22
C GLY A 105 2.75 -12.02 -25.83
N VAL A 106 3.86 -12.47 -25.24
CA VAL A 106 4.55 -13.70 -25.61
C VAL A 106 3.86 -14.86 -24.89
N LYS A 107 2.86 -15.47 -25.53
CA LYS A 107 2.38 -16.79 -25.08
C LYS A 107 3.57 -17.75 -25.14
N THR A 108 4.10 -18.13 -23.98
CA THR A 108 5.05 -19.24 -23.88
C THR A 108 4.31 -20.52 -24.26
N VAL A 109 4.68 -21.07 -25.42
CA VAL A 109 4.21 -22.36 -25.96
C VAL A 109 4.67 -23.50 -25.06
#